data_AF-A0A976J699-F1
#
_entry.id   AF-A0A976J699-F1
#
_cell.length_a   1.000
_cell.length_b   1.000
_cell.length_c   1.000
_cell.angle_alpha   90.00
_cell.angle_beta   90.00
_cell.angle_gamma   90.00
#
_symmetry.space_group_name_H-M   'P 1'
#
loop_
_entity.id
_entity.type
_entity.pdbx_description
1 polymer ?
#
loop_
_entity_poly.entity_id
_entity_poly.type
_entity_poly.pdbx_seq_one_letter_code
_entity_poly.pdbx_strand_id
1 'polypeptide(L)'
;MARSDRARGIDPALFDRGWSRVSGSWQGLSRGAQMVRAARGYSPAIFKAISKGGCHTGAQLRAQLTYLTTKSTHILDSRGTHDGKKQLSEAEINRVARRFENQWNERHSPKLGHTSHLLMAFPVGTSGDEVRDITQAVCEKFFQGEGSQFDYIAAIHQDRAHPHAHIVLNRRSKDGEMFFLGKDHHFNYDAFREAMV
;
A
#
# COMPACT_ATOMS: atom_id res chain seq x y z
N MET A 1 28.39 -11.96 14.05
CA MET A 1 28.27 -10.49 13.95
C MET A 1 26.80 -10.14 14.07
N ALA A 2 26.46 -9.31 15.06
CA ALA A 2 25.11 -9.08 15.54
C ALA A 2 24.23 -8.35 14.50
N ARG A 3 23.04 -8.90 14.23
CA ARG A 3 21.95 -8.18 13.54
C ARG A 3 21.29 -7.29 14.57
N SER A 4 21.37 -5.98 14.34
CA SER A 4 20.75 -4.96 15.18
C SER A 4 19.24 -5.13 15.18
N ASP A 5 18.73 -5.41 16.37
CA ASP A 5 17.34 -5.39 16.76
C ASP A 5 16.77 -3.96 16.62
N ARG A 6 16.05 -3.70 15.52
CA ARG A 6 15.25 -2.48 15.33
C ARG A 6 13.81 -2.86 14.97
N ALA A 7 13.21 -3.73 15.77
CA ALA A 7 11.77 -3.67 15.99
C ALA A 7 11.49 -2.46 16.90
N ARG A 8 11.46 -1.24 16.33
CA ARG A 8 10.86 -0.09 17.03
C ARG A 8 9.43 0.03 16.57
N GLY A 9 8.52 -0.34 17.46
CA GLY A 9 7.12 0.04 17.38
C GLY A 9 7.02 1.54 17.08
N ILE A 10 6.11 1.87 16.18
CA ILE A 10 5.73 3.23 15.81
C ILE A 10 5.34 3.94 17.10
N ASP A 11 5.89 5.15 17.32
CA ASP A 11 5.57 5.97 18.48
C ASP A 11 4.04 6.21 18.53
N PRO A 12 3.33 5.76 19.58
CA PRO A 12 1.89 6.00 19.74
C PRO A 12 1.52 7.49 19.63
N ALA A 13 2.46 8.41 19.91
CA ALA A 13 2.27 9.84 19.78
C ALA A 13 2.04 10.34 18.33
N LEU A 14 2.37 9.53 17.30
CA LEU A 14 1.97 9.80 15.91
C LEU A 14 0.44 9.77 15.77
N PHE A 15 -0.25 8.91 16.53
CA PHE A 15 -1.70 8.75 16.49
C PHE A 15 -2.45 9.69 17.45
N ASP A 16 -1.74 10.27 18.44
CA ASP A 16 -2.27 11.23 19.41
C ASP A 16 -2.60 12.62 18.81
N ARG A 17 -2.18 12.90 17.57
CA ARG A 17 -2.54 14.14 16.84
C ARG A 17 -3.97 14.14 16.26
N GLY A 18 -4.91 13.43 16.88
CA GLY A 18 -6.31 13.36 16.46
C GLY A 18 -6.55 12.48 15.23
N TRP A 19 -5.61 11.59 14.92
CA TRP A 19 -5.63 10.73 13.74
C TRP A 19 -6.45 9.46 13.89
N SER A 20 -6.80 9.08 15.12
CA SER A 20 -7.56 7.86 15.41
C SER A 20 -9.02 7.91 14.94
N ARG A 21 -9.41 6.89 14.17
CA ARG A 21 -10.77 6.52 13.69
C ARG A 21 -11.13 6.94 12.25
N VAL A 22 -10.64 6.09 11.34
CA VAL A 22 -11.15 5.60 10.04
C VAL A 22 -12.46 6.17 9.51
N SER A 23 -12.52 6.36 8.19
CA SER A 23 -13.81 6.42 7.47
C SER A 23 -13.89 5.45 6.29
N GLY A 24 -15.09 4.89 6.12
CA GLY A 24 -15.59 4.01 5.05
C GLY A 24 -15.63 2.56 5.52
N SER A 25 -16.64 1.72 5.31
CA SER A 25 -18.03 1.88 4.84
C SER A 25 -18.87 2.74 5.80
N TRP A 26 -19.91 3.43 5.29
CA TRP A 26 -20.84 4.23 6.12
C TRP A 26 -21.69 3.40 7.11
N GLN A 27 -21.55 2.07 7.10
CA GLN A 27 -22.38 1.16 7.89
C GLN A 27 -21.69 0.60 9.15
N GLY A 28 -20.40 0.89 9.40
CA GLY A 28 -19.63 0.22 10.46
C GLY A 28 -19.10 1.09 11.61
N LEU A 29 -19.04 2.42 11.45
CA LEU A 29 -18.59 3.32 12.52
C LEU A 29 -19.78 3.91 13.28
N SER A 30 -19.62 4.16 14.59
CA SER A 30 -20.60 4.97 15.32
C SER A 30 -20.76 6.34 14.63
N ARG A 31 -22.00 6.70 14.26
CA ARG A 31 -22.36 7.95 13.56
C ARG A 31 -21.72 9.21 14.15
N GLY A 32 -21.48 9.23 15.47
CA GLY A 32 -20.93 10.38 16.20
C GLY A 32 -19.48 10.73 15.86
N ALA A 33 -18.59 9.74 15.75
CA ALA A 33 -17.17 9.99 15.47
C ALA A 33 -16.94 10.54 14.05
N GLN A 34 -17.78 10.10 13.09
CA GLN A 34 -17.76 10.59 11.72
C GLN A 34 -18.24 12.05 11.60
N MET A 35 -19.31 12.40 12.32
CA MET A 35 -19.84 13.77 12.34
C MET A 35 -18.84 14.78 12.94
N VAL A 36 -18.10 14.40 13.98
CA VAL A 36 -17.12 15.28 14.63
C VAL A 36 -15.92 15.59 13.71
N ARG A 37 -15.47 14.64 12.88
CA ARG A 37 -14.39 14.88 11.90
C ARG A 37 -14.83 15.77 10.75
N ALA A 38 -15.99 15.49 10.16
CA ALA A 38 -16.58 16.30 9.10
C ALA A 38 -16.84 17.73 9.58
N ALA A 39 -17.33 17.90 10.82
CA ALA A 39 -17.55 19.21 11.44
C ALA A 39 -16.24 19.98 11.72
N ARG A 40 -15.09 19.30 11.79
CA ARG A 40 -13.76 19.92 11.94
C ARG A 40 -13.01 20.10 10.61
N GLY A 41 -13.63 19.73 9.47
CA GLY A 41 -13.05 19.93 8.13
C GLY A 41 -11.99 18.91 7.69
N TYR A 42 -11.76 17.84 8.47
CA TYR A 42 -10.79 16.81 8.11
C TYR A 42 -11.37 15.81 7.10
N SER A 43 -10.85 15.79 5.88
CA SER A 43 -11.14 14.72 4.92
C SER A 43 -10.51 13.42 5.42
N PRO A 44 -11.25 12.31 5.50
CA PRO A 44 -10.74 11.08 6.08
C PRO A 44 -9.73 10.37 5.16
N ALA A 45 -8.88 9.52 5.76
CA ALA A 45 -7.98 8.66 5.01
C ALA A 45 -8.77 7.63 4.18
N ILE A 46 -8.35 7.37 2.94
CA ILE A 46 -9.06 6.55 1.95
C ILE A 46 -8.17 5.38 1.53
N PHE A 47 -8.69 4.16 1.64
CA PHE A 47 -8.15 2.97 0.97
C PHE A 47 -9.03 2.56 -0.22
N LYS A 48 -8.41 2.29 -1.36
CA LYS A 48 -9.10 1.85 -2.57
C LYS A 48 -8.26 0.88 -3.40
N ALA A 49 -8.87 -0.21 -3.87
CA ALA A 49 -8.34 -0.99 -4.98
C ALA A 49 -8.78 -0.39 -6.33
N ILE A 50 -7.84 -0.22 -7.25
CA ILE A 50 -8.10 0.31 -8.60
C ILE A 50 -8.57 -0.86 -9.48
N SER A 51 -9.85 -0.86 -9.83
CA SER A 51 -10.53 -1.99 -10.49
C SER A 51 -9.90 -2.45 -11.80
N LYS A 52 -9.28 -1.53 -12.57
CA LYS A 52 -8.57 -1.81 -13.82
C LYS A 52 -7.06 -1.62 -13.71
N GLY A 53 -6.52 -1.67 -12.49
CA GLY A 53 -5.10 -1.41 -12.24
C GLY A 53 -4.23 -2.66 -12.17
N GLY A 54 -4.79 -3.86 -12.33
CA GLY A 54 -4.03 -5.10 -12.35
C GLY A 54 -3.32 -5.34 -13.69
N CYS A 55 -2.07 -5.81 -13.63
CA CYS A 55 -1.28 -6.14 -14.82
C CYS A 55 -1.42 -7.61 -15.17
N HIS A 56 -1.64 -7.90 -16.45
CA HIS A 56 -1.69 -9.24 -17.02
C HIS A 56 -0.37 -9.67 -17.67
N THR A 57 0.53 -8.72 -17.96
CA THR A 57 1.83 -9.00 -18.58
C THR A 57 2.94 -8.22 -17.91
N GLY A 58 4.18 -8.71 -18.03
CA GLY A 58 5.36 -7.98 -17.56
C GLY A 58 5.50 -6.60 -18.20
N ALA A 59 5.11 -6.44 -19.47
CA ALA A 59 5.14 -5.16 -20.16
C ALA A 59 4.20 -4.13 -19.52
N GLN A 60 2.98 -4.55 -19.15
CA GLN A 60 2.04 -3.71 -18.42
C GLN A 60 2.59 -3.33 -17.03
N LEU A 61 3.20 -4.29 -16.33
CA LEU A 61 3.81 -4.03 -15.02
C LEU A 61 4.95 -3.02 -15.12
N ARG A 62 5.86 -3.17 -16.09
CA ARG A 62 6.95 -2.22 -16.33
C ARG A 62 6.42 -0.82 -16.61
N ALA A 63 5.43 -0.68 -17.50
CA ALA A 63 4.82 0.61 -17.80
C ALA A 63 4.18 1.26 -16.55
N GLN A 64 3.48 0.46 -15.74
CA GLN A 64 2.88 0.94 -14.49
C GLN A 64 3.96 1.39 -13.49
N LEU A 65 5.02 0.61 -13.28
CA LEU A 65 6.13 0.98 -12.39
C LEU A 65 6.88 2.23 -12.87
N THR A 66 7.12 2.38 -14.17
CA THR A 66 7.71 3.60 -14.75
C THR A 66 6.87 4.82 -14.40
N TYR A 67 5.55 4.74 -14.65
CA TYR A 67 4.63 5.84 -14.38
C TYR A 67 4.59 6.20 -12.89
N LEU A 68 4.38 5.21 -12.02
CA LEU A 68 4.21 5.44 -10.59
C LEU A 68 5.49 5.93 -9.91
N THR A 69 6.67 5.54 -10.39
CA THR A 69 7.93 5.93 -9.74
C THR A 69 8.50 7.26 -10.24
N THR A 70 7.91 7.89 -11.26
CA THR A 70 8.44 9.15 -11.83
C THR A 70 8.34 10.33 -10.87
N LYS A 71 7.28 10.40 -10.06
CA LYS A 71 7.00 11.52 -9.16
C LYS A 71 7.03 11.13 -7.68
N SER A 72 7.52 9.94 -7.36
CA SER A 72 7.58 9.52 -5.97
C SER A 72 8.56 10.36 -5.16
N THR A 73 8.15 10.76 -3.98
CA THR A 73 9.04 11.33 -2.97
C THR A 73 9.78 10.23 -2.21
N HIS A 74 9.21 9.03 -2.18
CA HIS A 74 9.78 7.87 -1.51
C HIS A 74 9.21 6.58 -2.12
N ILE A 75 10.03 5.53 -2.16
CA ILE A 75 9.64 4.19 -2.60
C ILE A 75 9.83 3.26 -1.42
N LEU A 76 8.89 2.33 -1.25
CA LEU A 76 9.01 1.17 -0.37
C LEU A 76 8.96 -0.10 -1.21
N ASP A 77 9.81 -1.05 -0.90
CA ASP A 77 9.89 -2.35 -1.53
C ASP A 77 9.75 -3.45 -0.47
N SER A 78 8.89 -4.43 -0.74
CA SER A 78 8.80 -5.69 0.04
C SER A 78 10.14 -6.33 0.41
N ARG A 79 11.21 -6.10 -0.36
CA ARG A 79 12.57 -6.63 -0.09
C ARG A 79 13.55 -5.61 0.47
N GLY A 80 13.11 -4.38 0.73
CA GLY A 80 13.93 -3.27 1.20
C GLY A 80 15.02 -2.78 0.23
N THR A 81 15.12 -3.36 -0.97
CA THR A 81 16.23 -3.10 -1.90
C THR A 81 16.18 -1.69 -2.51
N HIS A 82 14.97 -1.14 -2.62
CA HIS A 82 14.70 0.14 -3.26
C HIS A 82 14.13 1.19 -2.29
N ASP A 83 14.14 0.90 -0.99
CA ASP A 83 13.63 1.81 0.04
C ASP A 83 14.39 3.13 0.02
N GLY A 84 13.68 4.24 0.21
CA GLY A 84 14.28 5.56 0.20
C GLY A 84 14.48 6.18 -1.18
N LYS A 85 14.40 5.40 -2.27
CA LYS A 85 14.56 5.95 -3.62
C LYS A 85 13.37 6.82 -3.99
N LYS A 86 13.63 7.87 -4.77
CA LYS A 86 12.60 8.72 -5.37
C LYS A 86 12.11 8.18 -6.71
N GLN A 87 12.94 7.44 -7.41
CA GLN A 87 12.65 6.88 -8.74
C GLN A 87 13.44 5.58 -8.93
N LEU A 88 12.95 4.71 -9.81
CA LEU A 88 13.67 3.53 -10.28
C LEU A 88 14.20 3.78 -11.69
N SER A 89 15.43 3.34 -11.94
CA SER A 89 15.96 3.25 -13.30
C SER A 89 15.24 2.16 -14.10
N GLU A 90 15.33 2.22 -15.44
CA GLU A 90 14.74 1.20 -16.31
C GLU A 90 15.26 -0.22 -15.98
N ALA A 91 16.56 -0.34 -15.69
CA ALA A 91 17.16 -1.62 -15.30
C ALA A 91 16.59 -2.15 -13.97
N GLU A 92 16.28 -1.27 -13.02
CA GLU A 92 15.64 -1.64 -11.76
C GLU A 92 14.18 -2.05 -11.96
N ILE A 93 13.43 -1.29 -12.75
CA ILE A 93 12.05 -1.62 -13.14
C ILE A 93 12.01 -3.00 -13.80
N ASN A 94 12.95 -3.29 -14.71
CA ASN A 94 13.06 -4.60 -15.35
C ASN A 94 13.37 -5.72 -14.33
N ARG A 95 14.18 -5.47 -13.30
CA ARG A 95 14.46 -6.44 -12.23
C ARG A 95 13.25 -6.68 -11.34
N VAL A 96 12.55 -5.61 -10.94
CA VAL A 96 11.32 -5.69 -10.14
C VAL A 96 10.23 -6.43 -10.91
N ALA A 97 10.01 -6.10 -12.19
CA ALA A 97 9.01 -6.78 -13.01
C ALA A 97 9.30 -8.27 -13.13
N ARG A 98 10.54 -8.65 -13.47
CA ARG A 98 10.96 -10.07 -13.51
C ARG A 98 10.74 -10.78 -12.18
N ARG A 99 11.03 -10.11 -11.06
CA ARG A 99 10.77 -10.65 -9.72
C ARG A 99 9.29 -11.02 -9.54
N PHE A 100 8.37 -10.13 -9.92
CA PHE A 100 6.93 -10.38 -9.82
C PHE A 100 6.50 -11.52 -10.75
N GLU A 101 6.97 -11.46 -12.01
CA GLU A 101 6.68 -12.44 -13.06
C GLU A 101 7.08 -13.86 -12.64
N ASN A 102 8.20 -14.03 -11.92
CA ASN A 102 8.64 -15.34 -11.43
C ASN A 102 7.64 -16.04 -10.49
N GLN A 103 6.68 -15.32 -9.91
CA GLN A 103 5.64 -15.89 -9.05
C GLN A 103 4.34 -16.18 -9.82
N TRP A 104 4.24 -15.72 -11.07
CA TRP A 104 3.06 -15.93 -11.91
C TRP A 104 3.08 -17.34 -12.49
N ASN A 105 1.90 -17.95 -12.57
CA ASN A 105 1.75 -19.24 -13.23
C ASN A 105 1.30 -19.00 -14.68
N GLU A 106 2.15 -19.33 -15.65
CA GLU A 106 1.86 -19.15 -17.08
C GLU A 106 0.60 -19.89 -17.56
N ARG A 107 0.17 -20.93 -16.84
CA ARG A 107 -1.06 -21.68 -17.15
C ARG A 107 -2.34 -21.00 -16.65
N HIS A 108 -2.22 -19.93 -15.86
CA HIS A 108 -3.36 -19.27 -15.24
C HIS A 108 -3.26 -17.76 -15.39
N SER A 109 -4.16 -17.17 -16.18
CA SER A 109 -4.28 -15.71 -16.34
C SER A 109 -5.49 -15.21 -15.52
N PRO A 110 -5.27 -14.58 -14.35
CA PRO A 110 -6.37 -14.14 -13.50
C PRO A 110 -7.17 -13.02 -14.17
N LYS A 111 -8.50 -13.07 -14.03
CA LYS A 111 -9.42 -12.05 -14.60
C LYS A 111 -9.09 -10.61 -14.19
N LEU A 112 -8.55 -10.44 -12.98
CA LEU A 112 -8.21 -9.13 -12.41
C LEU A 112 -6.71 -8.78 -12.54
N GLY A 113 -5.97 -9.55 -13.36
CA GLY A 113 -4.52 -9.43 -13.49
C GLY A 113 -3.76 -10.18 -12.40
N HIS A 114 -2.45 -10.33 -12.61
CA HIS A 114 -1.53 -10.91 -11.64
C HIS A 114 -1.17 -9.94 -10.52
N THR A 115 -1.30 -8.63 -10.74
CA THR A 115 -1.07 -7.61 -9.71
C THR A 115 -2.38 -6.94 -9.28
N SER A 116 -2.35 -6.29 -8.11
CA SER A 116 -3.37 -5.32 -7.70
C SER A 116 -2.73 -3.95 -7.52
N HIS A 117 -3.39 -2.92 -8.02
CA HIS A 117 -3.03 -1.52 -7.75
C HIS A 117 -3.93 -1.00 -6.63
N LEU A 118 -3.31 -0.71 -5.48
CA LEU A 118 -3.97 -0.17 -4.31
C LEU A 118 -3.58 1.30 -4.15
N LEU A 119 -4.49 2.09 -3.60
CA LEU A 119 -4.33 3.51 -3.32
C LEU A 119 -4.65 3.75 -1.85
N MET A 120 -3.72 4.41 -1.16
CA MET A 120 -3.90 4.97 0.16
C MET A 120 -3.78 6.48 0.05
N ALA A 121 -4.87 7.22 0.23
CA ALA A 121 -4.87 8.68 0.19
C ALA A 121 -5.11 9.25 1.58
N PHE A 122 -4.43 10.34 1.90
CA PHE A 122 -4.37 10.91 3.24
C PHE A 122 -4.96 12.33 3.27
N PRO A 123 -5.35 12.83 4.47
CA PRO A 123 -5.83 14.20 4.64
C PRO A 123 -4.84 15.25 4.08
N VAL A 124 -5.34 16.44 3.74
CA VAL A 124 -4.46 17.56 3.40
C VAL A 124 -3.63 17.93 4.64
N GLY A 125 -2.34 18.18 4.44
CA GLY A 125 -1.42 18.58 5.52
C GLY A 125 -0.68 17.41 6.17
N THR A 126 -0.98 16.16 5.81
CA THR A 126 -0.15 15.01 6.19
C THR A 126 1.23 15.13 5.54
N SER A 127 2.29 14.99 6.34
CA SER A 127 3.65 15.03 5.82
C SER A 127 3.97 13.78 5.01
N GLY A 128 4.91 13.90 4.07
CA GLY A 128 5.42 12.74 3.33
C GLY A 128 6.00 11.63 4.18
N ASP A 129 6.64 12.00 5.30
CA ASP A 129 7.21 11.05 6.26
C ASP A 129 6.11 10.28 6.99
N GLU A 130 5.04 10.96 7.44
CA GLU A 130 3.87 10.27 8.02
C GLU A 130 3.21 9.34 7.00
N VAL A 131 3.05 9.77 5.74
CA VAL A 131 2.51 8.90 4.68
C VAL A 131 3.40 7.68 4.46
N ARG A 132 4.73 7.86 4.42
CA ARG A 132 5.69 6.75 4.31
C ARG A 132 5.52 5.79 5.47
N ASP A 133 5.60 6.28 6.70
CA ASP A 133 5.64 5.44 7.91
C ASP A 133 4.33 4.66 8.07
N ILE A 134 3.19 5.30 7.85
CA ILE A 134 1.88 4.64 7.87
C ILE A 134 1.77 3.61 6.73
N THR A 135 2.20 3.95 5.51
CA THR A 135 2.17 3.01 4.37
C THR A 135 3.05 1.79 4.63
N GLN A 136 4.25 2.00 5.18
CA GLN A 136 5.16 0.91 5.54
C GLN A 136 4.53 0.00 6.59
N ALA A 137 3.97 0.55 7.66
CA ALA A 137 3.31 -0.20 8.71
C ALA A 137 2.14 -1.06 8.19
N VAL A 138 1.31 -0.48 7.31
CA VAL A 138 0.20 -1.18 6.67
C VAL A 138 0.72 -2.32 5.78
N CYS A 139 1.73 -2.06 4.95
CA CYS A 139 2.32 -3.08 4.09
C CYS A 139 2.98 -4.21 4.88
N GLU A 140 3.70 -3.90 5.95
CA GLU A 140 4.32 -4.92 6.83
C GLU A 140 3.25 -5.79 7.48
N LYS A 141 2.22 -5.15 8.07
CA LYS A 141 1.12 -5.84 8.75
C LYS A 141 0.36 -6.80 7.82
N PHE A 142 0.02 -6.37 6.61
CA PHE A 142 -0.84 -7.15 5.72
C PHE A 142 -0.09 -7.99 4.70
N PHE A 143 1.12 -7.59 4.29
CA PHE A 143 1.81 -8.23 3.16
C PHE A 143 3.10 -8.95 3.54
N GLN A 144 3.58 -8.82 4.77
CA GLN A 144 4.84 -9.43 5.25
C GLN A 144 4.69 -10.20 6.58
N GLY A 145 3.47 -10.59 6.96
CA GLY A 145 3.20 -11.35 8.19
C GLY A 145 3.60 -12.84 8.10
N GLU A 146 3.44 -13.56 9.21
CA GLU A 146 3.66 -15.01 9.24
C GLU A 146 2.65 -15.73 8.32
N GLY A 147 3.16 -16.40 7.28
CA GLY A 147 2.38 -17.18 6.31
C GLY A 147 2.05 -16.48 4.99
N SER A 148 2.30 -15.18 4.88
CA SER A 148 1.86 -14.37 3.74
C SER A 148 2.92 -13.34 3.33
N GLN A 149 3.90 -13.77 2.53
CA GLN A 149 4.92 -12.86 1.96
C GLN A 149 4.61 -12.49 0.51
N PHE A 150 4.02 -11.31 0.30
CA PHE A 150 3.76 -10.78 -1.04
C PHE A 150 4.87 -9.84 -1.51
N ASP A 151 5.28 -9.93 -2.78
CA ASP A 151 6.16 -8.91 -3.35
C ASP A 151 5.31 -7.66 -3.69
N TYR A 152 5.77 -6.46 -3.30
CA TYR A 152 5.13 -5.19 -3.60
C TYR A 152 6.14 -4.07 -3.88
N ILE A 153 5.69 -3.02 -4.57
CA ILE A 153 6.32 -1.69 -4.62
C ILE A 153 5.27 -0.66 -4.22
N ALA A 154 5.59 0.20 -3.26
CA ALA A 154 4.79 1.37 -2.93
C ALA A 154 5.53 2.65 -3.34
N ALA A 155 4.86 3.54 -4.06
CA ALA A 155 5.36 4.85 -4.45
C ALA A 155 4.55 5.94 -3.74
N ILE A 156 5.21 6.72 -2.88
CA ILE A 156 4.60 7.81 -2.12
C ILE A 156 4.67 9.11 -2.92
N HIS A 157 3.53 9.76 -3.12
CA HIS A 157 3.35 10.97 -3.93
C HIS A 157 2.84 12.12 -3.06
N GLN A 158 3.37 13.32 -3.33
CA GLN A 158 2.97 14.59 -2.69
C GLN A 158 2.72 15.69 -3.73
N ASP A 159 2.57 15.33 -5.01
CA ASP A 159 2.41 16.27 -6.12
C ASP A 159 0.96 16.79 -6.27
N ARG A 160 0.09 16.47 -5.31
CA ARG A 160 -1.33 16.85 -5.24
C ARG A 160 -1.69 17.29 -3.82
N ALA A 161 -2.84 17.95 -3.67
CA ALA A 161 -3.31 18.44 -2.37
C ALA A 161 -3.43 17.33 -1.31
N HIS A 162 -3.86 16.13 -1.72
CA HIS A 162 -3.88 14.95 -0.88
C HIS A 162 -2.65 14.09 -1.18
N PRO A 163 -1.71 13.95 -0.22
CA PRO A 163 -0.60 13.03 -0.38
C PRO A 163 -1.13 11.59 -0.35
N HIS A 164 -0.50 10.72 -1.12
CA HIS A 164 -1.02 9.36 -1.33
C HIS A 164 0.09 8.36 -1.66
N ALA A 165 -0.15 7.10 -1.37
CA ALA A 165 0.70 5.99 -1.76
C ALA A 165 0.00 5.11 -2.79
N HIS A 166 0.69 4.84 -3.90
CA HIS A 166 0.30 3.84 -4.86
C HIS A 166 1.07 2.55 -4.59
N ILE A 167 0.35 1.46 -4.34
CA ILE A 167 0.96 0.15 -4.08
C ILE A 167 0.64 -0.77 -5.25
N VAL A 168 1.67 -1.31 -5.90
CA VAL A 168 1.55 -2.41 -6.84
C VAL A 168 1.95 -3.69 -6.11
N LEU A 169 0.97 -4.53 -5.86
CA LEU A 169 1.10 -5.77 -5.10
C LEU A 169 1.01 -6.97 -6.03
N ASN A 170 1.93 -7.92 -5.94
CA ASN A 170 1.75 -9.22 -6.60
C ASN A 170 0.62 -9.96 -5.89
N ARG A 171 -0.39 -10.43 -6.62
CA ARG A 171 -1.55 -11.07 -5.97
C ARG A 171 -1.25 -12.45 -5.44
N ARG A 172 -0.15 -13.08 -5.84
CA ARG A 172 0.26 -14.38 -5.33
C ARG A 172 1.45 -14.17 -4.40
N SER A 173 1.34 -14.65 -3.16
CA SER A 173 2.44 -14.65 -2.20
C SER A 173 3.47 -15.72 -2.57
N LYS A 174 4.66 -15.68 -1.95
CA LYS A 174 5.66 -16.75 -2.06
C LYS A 174 5.14 -18.09 -1.56
N ASP A 175 4.27 -18.05 -0.56
CA ASP A 175 3.66 -19.21 0.08
C ASP A 175 2.41 -19.72 -0.69
N GLY A 176 2.04 -19.04 -1.77
CA GLY A 176 0.97 -19.44 -2.69
C GLY A 176 -0.41 -18.86 -2.37
N GLU A 177 -0.53 -18.07 -1.30
CA GLU A 177 -1.76 -17.35 -0.96
C GLU A 177 -2.12 -16.34 -2.05
N MET A 178 -3.42 -16.18 -2.31
CA MET A 178 -3.94 -15.21 -3.28
C MET A 178 -4.57 -14.01 -2.58
N PHE A 179 -4.07 -12.82 -2.86
CA PHE A 179 -4.67 -11.57 -2.45
C PHE A 179 -5.99 -11.32 -3.21
N PHE A 180 -7.04 -11.07 -2.44
CA PHE A 180 -8.29 -10.48 -2.89
C PHE A 180 -8.95 -9.75 -1.71
N LEU A 181 -9.70 -8.69 -2.01
CA LEU A 181 -10.51 -8.00 -1.01
C LEU A 181 -11.87 -8.68 -0.90
N GLY A 182 -12.22 -9.14 0.30
CA GLY A 182 -13.52 -9.75 0.60
C GLY A 182 -14.05 -9.24 1.94
N LYS A 183 -15.37 -9.15 2.11
CA LYS A 183 -15.98 -8.60 3.33
C LYS A 183 -15.56 -9.36 4.60
N ASP A 184 -15.59 -10.69 4.53
CA ASP A 184 -15.26 -11.59 5.65
C ASP A 184 -13.84 -12.19 5.52
N HIS A 185 -12.97 -11.54 4.73
CA HIS A 185 -11.59 -11.97 4.52
C HIS A 185 -10.63 -11.14 5.38
N HIS A 186 -9.46 -11.68 5.72
CA HIS A 186 -8.45 -10.93 6.49
C HIS A 186 -7.87 -9.75 5.69
N PHE A 187 -7.95 -9.81 4.36
CA PHE A 187 -7.90 -8.62 3.49
C PHE A 187 -9.30 -8.09 3.24
N ASN A 188 -9.71 -7.08 4.02
CA ASN A 188 -10.95 -6.36 3.80
C ASN A 188 -10.75 -4.86 3.90
N TYR A 189 -11.67 -4.10 3.28
CA TYR A 189 -11.54 -2.64 3.19
C TYR A 189 -11.50 -1.95 4.56
N ASP A 190 -12.24 -2.46 5.53
CA ASP A 190 -12.34 -1.82 6.84
C ASP A 190 -11.05 -2.03 7.62
N ALA A 191 -10.47 -3.23 7.59
CA ALA A 191 -9.17 -3.54 8.20
C ALA A 191 -8.02 -2.69 7.63
N PHE A 192 -7.99 -2.47 6.31
CA PHE A 192 -6.98 -1.58 5.70
C PHE A 192 -7.16 -0.14 6.16
N ARG A 193 -8.39 0.37 6.20
CA ARG A 193 -8.63 1.74 6.65
C ARG A 193 -8.36 1.92 8.14
N GLU A 194 -8.65 0.91 8.97
CA GLU A 194 -8.29 0.84 10.39
C GLU A 194 -6.81 0.90 10.65
N ALA A 195 -5.99 0.31 9.78
CA ALA A 195 -4.54 0.37 9.93
C ALA A 195 -3.93 1.71 9.47
N MET A 196 -4.70 2.60 8.84
CA MET A 196 -4.22 3.90 8.35
C MET A 196 -4.32 5.03 9.38
N VAL A 197 -4.80 4.76 10.60
CA VAL A 197 -5.21 5.76 11.59
C VAL A 197 -4.79 5.43 13.01
#